data_AF-A0A2E3NSB1-F1
#
_entry.id   AF-A0A2E3NSB1-F1
#
_cell.length_a   1.000
_cell.length_b   1.000
_cell.length_c   1.000
_cell.angle_alpha   90.00
_cell.angle_beta   90.00
_cell.angle_gamma   90.00
#
_symmetry.space_group_name_H-M   'P 1'
#
loop_
_entity.id
_entity.type
_entity.pdbx_description
1 polymer ?
#
loop_
_entity_poly.entity_id
_entity_poly.type
_entity_poly.pdbx_seq_one_letter_code
_entity_poly.pdbx_strand_id
1 'polypeptide(L)'
;MKVHLYSSPNGRIVAVDNCDKARDLLPAYGPPAPMFDGQPVSYSVARACIREYGGMWLRADGLRRFKPGARANQTTGTIRA
;
A
#
# COMPACT_ATOMS: atom_id res chain seq x y z
N MET A 1 -0.57 7.00 -12.21
CA MET A 1 -1.62 6.38 -11.36
C MET A 1 -1.49 6.90 -9.94
N LYS A 2 -2.59 7.34 -9.34
CA LYS A 2 -2.65 7.93 -7.98
C LYS A 2 -3.22 6.92 -6.99
N VAL A 3 -2.85 7.02 -5.71
CA VAL A 3 -3.20 6.05 -4.67
C VAL A 3 -3.58 6.77 -3.39
N HIS A 4 -4.71 6.41 -2.78
CA HIS A 4 -5.07 6.87 -1.44
C HIS A 4 -4.47 5.92 -0.39
N LEU A 5 -3.97 6.50 0.70
CA LEU A 5 -3.41 5.76 1.82
C LEU A 5 -4.25 5.97 3.07
N TYR A 6 -4.48 4.88 3.79
CA TYR A 6 -5.21 4.86 5.04
C TYR A 6 -4.41 4.07 6.08
N SER A 7 -4.54 4.45 7.34
CA SER A 7 -3.92 3.77 8.47
C SER A 7 -4.99 3.04 9.29
N SER A 8 -4.80 1.74 9.48
CA SER A 8 -5.59 0.94 10.40
C SER A 8 -5.18 1.23 11.86
N PRO A 9 -6.10 1.13 12.84
CA PRO A 9 -5.77 1.29 14.25
C PRO A 9 -4.64 0.40 14.77
N ASN A 10 -4.36 -0.74 14.09
CA ASN A 10 -3.26 -1.64 14.41
C ASN A 10 -1.93 -1.28 13.72
N GLY A 11 -1.82 -0.09 13.12
CA GLY A 11 -0.61 0.41 12.45
C GLY A 11 -0.38 -0.14 11.04
N ARG A 12 -1.33 -0.90 10.46
CA ARG A 12 -1.22 -1.40 9.08
C ARG A 12 -1.66 -0.35 8.06
N ILE A 13 -0.96 -0.26 6.93
CA ILE A 13 -1.31 0.62 5.82
C ILE A 13 -2.31 -0.05 4.88
N VAL A 14 -3.31 0.69 4.44
CA VAL A 14 -4.21 0.29 3.35
C VAL A 14 -4.01 1.27 2.20
N ALA A 15 -3.46 0.78 1.10
CA ALA A 15 -3.31 1.51 -0.15
C ALA A 15 -4.47 1.17 -1.09
N VAL A 16 -5.07 2.18 -1.72
CA VAL A 16 -6.20 2.02 -2.63
C VAL A 16 -5.91 2.80 -3.90
N ASP A 17 -5.89 2.12 -5.03
CA ASP A 17 -5.75 2.78 -6.33
C ASP A 17 -6.91 3.77 -6.53
N ASN A 18 -6.62 4.96 -7.06
CA ASN A 18 -7.66 5.96 -7.35
C ASN A 18 -8.44 5.57 -8.61
N CYS A 19 -9.22 4.51 -8.52
CA CYS A 19 -10.17 4.04 -9.52
C CYS A 19 -11.40 3.43 -8.84
N ASP A 20 -12.56 3.55 -9.49
CA ASP A 20 -13.84 3.17 -8.89
C ASP A 20 -13.87 1.70 -8.46
N LYS A 21 -13.35 0.80 -9.32
CA LYS A 21 -13.24 -0.63 -9.00
C LYS A 21 -12.48 -0.92 -7.71
N ALA A 22 -11.41 -0.18 -7.40
CA ALA A 22 -10.64 -0.39 -6.18
C ALA A 22 -11.33 0.25 -4.97
N ARG A 23 -12.07 1.35 -5.19
CA ARG A 23 -12.87 2.02 -4.14
C ARG A 23 -14.08 1.20 -3.74
N ASP A 24 -14.72 0.51 -4.68
CA ASP A 24 -15.86 -0.40 -4.41
C ASP A 24 -15.47 -1.60 -3.54
N LEU A 25 -14.17 -1.95 -3.52
CA LEU A 25 -13.64 -3.02 -2.65
C LEU A 25 -13.36 -2.54 -1.22
N LEU A 26 -13.46 -1.24 -0.91
CA LEU A 26 -13.35 -0.75 0.46
C LEU A 26 -14.58 -1.19 1.27
N PRO A 27 -14.39 -1.79 2.46
CA PRO A 27 -15.51 -2.08 3.35
C PRO A 27 -16.30 -0.82 3.67
N ALA A 28 -17.63 -0.90 3.61
CA ALA A 28 -18.54 0.20 3.97
C ALA A 28 -18.43 0.61 5.47
N TYR A 29 -17.86 -0.24 6.31
CA TYR A 29 -17.58 0.04 7.72
C TYR A 29 -16.31 0.89 7.87
N GLY A 30 -16.46 2.20 7.66
CA GLY A 30 -15.53 3.24 8.08
C GLY A 30 -14.12 3.12 7.48
N PRO A 31 -13.71 3.98 6.54
CA PRO A 31 -12.34 3.92 6.04
C PRO A 31 -11.36 4.03 7.23
N PRO A 32 -10.26 3.27 7.22
CA PRO A 32 -9.16 3.49 8.17
C PRO A 32 -8.74 4.97 8.11
N ALA A 33 -8.12 5.50 9.17
CA ALA A 33 -7.82 6.93 9.26
C ALA A 33 -7.05 7.40 8.00
N PRO A 34 -7.52 8.41 7.25
CA PRO A 34 -6.88 8.84 6.03
C PRO A 34 -5.49 9.42 6.34
N MET A 35 -4.49 9.01 5.56
CA MET A 35 -3.16 9.60 5.59
C MET A 35 -3.09 10.77 4.60
N PHE A 36 -2.11 11.65 4.78
CA PHE A 36 -1.88 12.79 3.87
C PHE A 36 -3.14 13.66 3.69
N ASP A 37 -3.90 13.89 4.77
CA ASP A 37 -5.17 14.64 4.75
C ASP A 37 -6.20 14.07 3.74
N GLY A 38 -6.11 12.77 3.44
CA GLY A 38 -6.94 12.09 2.45
C GLY A 38 -6.54 12.38 1.00
N GLN A 39 -5.49 13.17 0.76
CA GLN A 39 -5.01 13.47 -0.58
C GLN A 39 -4.35 12.24 -1.22
N PRO A 40 -4.59 12.01 -2.52
CA PRO A 40 -3.96 10.92 -3.23
C PRO A 40 -2.48 11.20 -3.46
N VAL A 41 -1.64 10.20 -3.18
CA VAL A 41 -0.20 10.24 -3.43
C VAL A 41 0.16 9.56 -4.75
N SER A 42 1.43 9.72 -5.18
CA SER A 42 1.94 8.99 -6.33
C SER A 42 2.10 7.49 -6.01
N TYR A 43 2.03 6.66 -7.05
CA TYR A 43 2.27 5.22 -6.94
C TYR A 43 3.59 4.88 -6.23
N SER A 44 4.67 5.61 -6.53
CA SER A 44 5.99 5.39 -5.94
C SER A 44 6.00 5.64 -4.43
N VAL A 45 5.33 6.70 -3.98
CA VAL A 45 5.20 7.03 -2.55
C VAL A 45 4.37 5.96 -1.83
N ALA A 46 3.21 5.58 -2.37
CA ALA A 46 2.40 4.51 -1.79
C ALA A 46 3.13 3.17 -1.73
N ARG A 47 3.89 2.83 -2.79
CA ARG A 47 4.70 1.61 -2.83
C ARG A 47 5.83 1.62 -1.80
N ALA A 48 6.50 2.75 -1.59
CA ALA A 48 7.53 2.86 -0.57
C ALA A 48 6.93 2.70 0.83
N CYS A 49 5.85 3.42 1.12
CA CYS A 49 5.15 3.38 2.41
C CYS A 49 4.68 1.96 2.77
N ILE A 50 3.96 1.28 1.87
CA ILE A 50 3.43 -0.06 2.15
C ILE A 50 4.52 -1.14 2.23
N ARG A 51 5.68 -0.94 1.58
CA ARG A 51 6.82 -1.86 1.71
C ARG A 51 7.54 -1.71 3.04
N GLU A 52 7.61 -0.49 3.55
CA GLU A 52 8.23 -0.19 4.84
C GLU A 52 7.35 -0.72 5.99
N TYR A 53 6.10 -0.28 6.04
CA TYR A 53 5.18 -0.53 7.15
C TYR A 53 4.31 -1.79 6.99
N GLY A 54 4.34 -2.42 5.81
CA GLY A 54 3.44 -3.53 5.48
C GLY A 54 1.99 -3.10 5.34
N GLY A 55 1.13 -4.04 4.97
CA GLY A 55 -0.30 -3.78 4.87
C GLY A 55 -0.99 -4.43 3.68
N MET A 56 -1.99 -3.74 3.14
CA MET A 56 -2.86 -4.20 2.07
C MET A 56 -2.91 -3.17 0.94
N TRP A 57 -2.88 -3.64 -0.30
CA TRP A 57 -3.07 -2.80 -1.48
C TRP A 57 -4.28 -3.31 -2.26
N LEU A 58 -5.35 -2.51 -2.26
CA LEU A 58 -6.53 -2.68 -3.09
C LEU A 58 -6.28 -2.06 -4.46
N ARG A 59 -6.26 -2.92 -5.46
CA ARG A 59 -6.08 -2.55 -6.86
C ARG A 59 -7.31 -2.97 -7.65
N ALA A 60 -7.42 -2.47 -8.88
CA ALA A 60 -8.49 -2.89 -9.78
C ALA A 60 -8.48 -4.40 -10.11
N ASP A 61 -7.32 -5.05 -10.02
CA ASP A 61 -7.14 -6.49 -10.25
C ASP A 61 -7.30 -7.34 -8.98
N GLY A 62 -7.48 -6.71 -7.82
CA GLY A 62 -7.73 -7.39 -6.54
C GLY A 62 -6.86 -6.90 -5.39
N LEU A 63 -6.81 -7.71 -4.33
CA LEU A 63 -6.15 -7.39 -3.06
C LEU A 63 -4.75 -8.01 -2.98
N ARG A 64 -3.74 -7.21 -2.65
CA ARG A 64 -2.35 -7.66 -2.43
C ARG A 64 -1.91 -7.39 -0.99
N ARG A 65 -1.28 -8.37 -0.33
CA ARG A 65 -0.76 -8.24 1.04
C ARG A 65 0.74 -8.03 1.04
N PHE A 66 1.20 -7.08 1.85
CA PHE A 66 2.61 -6.73 2.06
C PHE A 66 3.00 -6.98 3.52
N LYS A 67 4.17 -7.58 3.75
CA LYS A 67 4.73 -7.73 5.09
C LYS A 67 5.62 -6.50 5.41
N PRO A 68 5.59 -5.97 6.65
CA PRO A 68 6.48 -4.90 7.07
C PRO A 68 7.94 -5.35 6.96
N GLY A 69 8.85 -4.39 6.72
CA GLY A 69 10.28 -4.69 6.70
C GLY A 69 10.70 -5.65 5.59
N ALA A 70 10.00 -5.65 4.44
CA ALA A 70 10.45 -6.35 3.24
C ALA A 70 11.66 -5.62 2.60
N ARG A 71 12.71 -5.46 3.40
CA ARG A 71 14.12 -5.48 2.99
C ARG A 71 14.56 -6.95 2.82
N ALA A 72 13.70 -7.80 2.27
CA ALA A 72 14.01 -9.21 2.04
C ALA A 72 14.56 -9.36 0.62
N ASN A 73 15.89 -9.55 0.53
CA ASN A 73 16.65 -9.98 -0.64
C ASN A 73 16.69 -9.08 -1.88
N GLN A 74 17.49 -8.00 -1.82
CA GLN A 74 18.19 -7.47 -3.00
C GLN A 74 19.70 -7.35 -2.77
N THR A 75 20.30 -8.19 -1.92
CA THR A 75 21.72 -8.53 -2.10
C THR A 75 21.75 -9.70 -3.06
N THR A 76 21.70 -9.38 -4.35
CA THR A 76 22.09 -10.27 -5.44
C THR A 76 23.42 -10.91 -5.07
N GLY A 77 23.45 -12.23 -5.05
CA GLY A 77 24.66 -12.99 -4.84
C GLY A 77 25.76 -12.60 -5.83
N THR A 78 26.99 -12.70 -5.34
CA THR A 78 28.18 -13.09 -6.11
C THR A 78 28.37 -12.41 -7.47
N ILE A 79 29.06 -11.28 -7.50
CA ILE A 79 29.90 -10.95 -8.66
C ILE A 79 31.23 -11.67 -8.42
N ARG A 80 31.41 -12.83 -9.07
CA ARG A 80 32.74 -13.37 -9.34
C ARG A 80 33.34 -12.54 -10.48
N ALA A 81 34.53 -12.01 -10.25
CA ALA A 81 35.58 -11.83 -11.25
C ALA A 81 36.91 -12.11 -10.54
#